data_AF-A0A8I3A606-F1
#
_entry.id   AF-A0A8I3A606-F1
#
_cell.length_a   1.000
_cell.length_b   1.000
_cell.length_c   1.000
_cell.angle_alpha   90.00
_cell.angle_beta   90.00
_cell.angle_gamma   90.00
#
_symmetry.space_group_name_H-M   'P 1'
#
loop_
_entity.id
_entity.type
_entity.pdbx_description
1 polymer ?
#
loop_
_entity_poly.entity_id
_entity_poly.type
_entity_poly.pdbx_seq_one_letter_code
_entity_poly.pdbx_strand_id
1 'polypeptide(L)'
;MRKLPAMSQIADIRSLLKSLPLDTIQTIEQITPHQFKTLWRAFQGERGRLSFNAKFLYLEEERKLLIMNPSFAHEGFVVLLSRLVTRFLSTLGHDEHMFDFIVATNMGLRYTNGNNIRRMAKPDFQVHIENNHSGKFTPKWIGEVSFTVSPTVTRNNLRQVIAHQPHVDLAFMIIIKEDPKWASPGSENYSEALHQLRSQPLLTHEEFVLNVGDDFGSVVKGGFAWISIQEITIELYLRSSSGSLVIDDARQDEDSAYGTLYPTNDMLGIDLLLLDGSNNLRDSLVLEMEGTDASAASIGRVRQSMANLVIDWDYVLLSYRSVLLTAAYQRYQEWHRPDNSVSEWEDLGEHTTDSSS
;
A
#
# COMPACT_ATOMS: atom_id res chain seq x y z
N MET A 1 29.44 -12.14 8.81
CA MET A 1 29.60 -11.24 7.65
C MET A 1 29.99 -12.06 6.42
N ARG A 2 29.15 -12.10 5.39
CA ARG A 2 29.52 -12.60 4.06
C ARG A 2 29.12 -11.56 3.03
N LYS A 3 30.10 -11.06 2.25
CA LYS A 3 29.86 -10.34 1.01
C LYS A 3 29.54 -11.39 -0.06
N LEU A 4 28.34 -11.34 -0.63
CA LEU A 4 27.91 -12.25 -1.68
C LEU A 4 27.86 -11.52 -3.03
N PRO A 5 28.29 -12.13 -4.14
CA PRO A 5 28.21 -11.55 -5.48
C PRO A 5 26.74 -11.37 -5.93
N ALA A 6 26.47 -10.36 -6.75
CA ALA A 6 25.11 -9.89 -7.09
C ALA A 6 24.14 -10.94 -7.66
N MET A 7 24.66 -12.02 -8.28
CA MET A 7 23.83 -13.12 -8.82
C MET A 7 23.37 -14.12 -7.75
N SER A 8 24.19 -14.39 -6.72
CA SER A 8 23.75 -15.23 -5.60
C SER A 8 22.71 -14.51 -4.75
N GLN A 9 22.80 -13.17 -4.65
CA GLN A 9 21.80 -12.34 -3.97
C GLN A 9 20.38 -12.49 -4.56
N ILE A 10 20.22 -12.68 -5.87
CA ILE A 10 18.87 -12.82 -6.47
C ILE A 10 18.21 -14.14 -6.07
N ALA A 11 18.95 -15.27 -6.12
CA ALA A 11 18.42 -16.57 -5.70
C ALA A 11 18.11 -16.60 -4.20
N ASP A 12 18.99 -16.00 -3.39
CA ASP A 12 18.81 -15.87 -1.95
C ASP A 12 17.59 -15.00 -1.62
N ILE A 13 17.39 -13.86 -2.31
CA ILE A 13 16.21 -13.00 -2.12
C ILE A 13 14.94 -13.70 -2.61
N ARG A 14 14.98 -14.51 -3.68
CA ARG A 14 13.81 -15.32 -4.08
C ARG A 14 13.41 -16.32 -3.00
N SER A 15 14.38 -17.01 -2.39
CA SER A 15 14.12 -17.91 -1.27
C SER A 15 13.54 -17.13 -0.08
N LEU A 16 14.13 -15.97 0.22
CA LEU A 16 13.69 -15.06 1.26
C LEU A 16 12.23 -14.60 1.11
N LEU A 17 11.84 -14.29 -0.12
CA LEU A 17 10.49 -13.84 -0.44
C LEU A 17 9.47 -14.95 -0.29
N LYS A 18 9.85 -16.20 -0.59
CA LYS A 18 8.97 -17.36 -0.41
C LYS A 18 8.70 -17.68 1.05
N SER A 19 9.62 -17.34 1.93
CA SER A 19 9.53 -17.62 3.36
C SER A 19 9.20 -16.40 4.23
N LEU A 20 8.92 -15.25 3.62
CA LEU A 20 8.64 -14.01 4.35
C LEU A 20 7.24 -14.08 5.00
N PRO A 21 7.13 -14.13 6.34
CA PRO A 21 5.83 -14.17 7.00
C PRO A 21 5.02 -12.89 6.73
N LEU A 22 3.68 -12.96 6.81
CA LEU A 22 2.85 -11.77 6.71
C LEU A 22 3.23 -10.73 7.76
N ASP A 23 3.09 -9.45 7.39
CA ASP A 23 3.37 -8.31 8.28
C ASP A 23 4.78 -8.28 8.87
N THR A 24 5.74 -8.87 8.15
CA THR A 24 7.17 -8.75 8.48
C THR A 24 7.90 -7.87 7.48
N ILE A 25 8.89 -7.14 7.99
CA ILE A 25 9.86 -6.40 7.18
C ILE A 25 11.19 -7.10 7.29
N GLN A 26 11.77 -7.42 6.14
CA GLN A 26 13.17 -7.75 6.03
C GLN A 26 13.96 -6.59 5.46
N THR A 27 15.08 -6.30 6.11
CA THR A 27 15.97 -5.20 5.73
C THR A 27 17.25 -5.78 5.15
N ILE A 28 17.59 -5.36 3.93
CA ILE A 28 18.88 -5.63 3.32
C ILE A 28 19.69 -4.34 3.31
N GLU A 29 20.80 -4.37 4.04
CA GLU A 29 21.71 -3.23 4.22
C GLU A 29 22.71 -3.12 3.06
N GLN A 30 23.29 -1.93 2.89
CA GLN A 30 24.39 -1.64 1.96
C GLN A 30 24.07 -1.92 0.48
N ILE A 31 22.80 -1.80 0.08
CA ILE A 31 22.37 -1.94 -1.31
C ILE A 31 22.67 -0.65 -2.08
N THR A 32 23.48 -0.77 -3.13
CA THR A 32 23.73 0.33 -4.06
C THR A 32 22.55 0.56 -5.02
N PRO A 33 22.40 1.76 -5.60
CA PRO A 33 21.35 2.02 -6.60
C PRO A 33 21.40 1.07 -7.80
N HIS A 34 22.61 0.65 -8.20
CA HIS A 34 22.79 -0.32 -9.27
C HIS A 34 22.27 -1.71 -8.89
N GLN A 35 22.60 -2.19 -7.68
CA GLN A 35 22.08 -3.47 -7.17
C GLN A 35 20.56 -3.44 -7.06
N PHE A 36 19.98 -2.38 -6.47
CA PHE A 36 18.53 -2.23 -6.39
C PHE A 36 17.87 -2.30 -7.77
N LYS A 37 18.40 -1.57 -8.77
CA LYS A 37 17.89 -1.60 -10.14
C LYS A 37 17.93 -3.00 -10.77
N THR A 38 18.99 -3.76 -10.51
CA THR A 38 19.13 -5.14 -11.00
C THR A 38 18.12 -6.07 -10.32
N LEU A 39 18.00 -5.99 -8.99
CA LEU A 39 17.00 -6.75 -8.23
C LEU A 39 15.58 -6.45 -8.72
N TRP A 40 15.25 -5.16 -8.83
CA TRP A 40 13.93 -4.74 -9.27
C TRP A 40 13.56 -5.23 -10.67
N ARG A 41 14.50 -5.19 -11.61
CA ARG A 41 14.28 -5.73 -12.97
C ARG A 41 14.04 -7.23 -12.96
N ALA A 42 14.79 -7.97 -12.14
CA ALA A 42 14.56 -9.40 -11.96
C ALA A 42 13.14 -9.66 -11.43
N PHE A 43 12.67 -8.88 -10.45
CA PHE A 43 11.32 -9.01 -9.92
C PHE A 43 10.21 -8.62 -10.91
N GLN A 44 10.39 -7.57 -11.73
CA GLN A 44 9.39 -7.20 -12.72
C GLN A 44 9.22 -8.25 -13.83
N GLY A 45 10.32 -8.88 -14.27
CA GLY A 45 10.26 -9.96 -15.27
C GLY A 45 9.55 -11.23 -14.75
N GLU A 46 9.45 -11.37 -13.43
CA GLU A 46 8.85 -12.53 -12.76
C GLU A 46 7.45 -12.29 -12.21
N ARG A 47 6.88 -11.09 -12.34
CA ARG A 47 5.50 -10.80 -11.88
C ARG A 47 4.42 -11.69 -12.51
N GLY A 48 4.70 -12.32 -13.66
CA GLY A 48 3.82 -13.34 -14.24
C GLY A 48 4.01 -14.76 -13.70
N ARG A 49 5.05 -15.01 -12.89
CA ARG A 49 5.44 -16.35 -12.37
C ARG A 49 5.49 -16.43 -10.84
N LEU A 50 5.72 -15.32 -10.15
CA LEU A 50 5.69 -15.25 -8.69
C LEU A 50 4.34 -14.68 -8.26
N SER A 51 3.53 -15.49 -7.59
CA SER A 51 2.26 -15.11 -6.96
C SER A 51 2.42 -14.21 -5.73
N PHE A 52 3.53 -13.49 -5.61
CA PHE A 52 3.93 -12.78 -4.39
C PHE A 52 3.62 -11.27 -4.48
N ASN A 53 2.89 -10.77 -3.48
CA ASN A 53 2.54 -9.36 -3.29
C ASN A 53 3.65 -8.53 -2.65
N ALA A 54 4.89 -9.02 -2.62
CA ALA A 54 5.98 -8.35 -1.90
C ALA A 54 6.22 -6.92 -2.39
N LYS A 55 6.25 -5.97 -1.45
CA LYS A 55 6.59 -4.56 -1.69
C LYS A 55 8.06 -4.35 -1.33
N PHE A 56 8.74 -3.57 -2.19
CA PHE A 56 10.12 -3.19 -2.03
C PHE A 56 10.19 -1.67 -1.83
N LEU A 57 10.84 -1.24 -0.77
CA LEU A 57 11.10 0.16 -0.49
C LEU A 57 12.61 0.37 -0.36
N TYR A 58 13.19 1.12 -1.30
CA TYR A 58 14.62 1.43 -1.29
C TYR A 58 14.87 2.80 -0.66
N LEU A 59 15.50 2.80 0.52
CA LEU A 59 15.96 3.98 1.22
C LEU A 59 17.38 4.29 0.78
N GLU A 60 17.52 5.12 -0.26
CA GLU A 60 18.80 5.34 -0.94
C GLU A 60 19.86 6.00 -0.05
N GLU A 61 19.45 6.99 0.74
CA GLU A 61 20.35 7.71 1.67
C GLU A 61 20.95 6.75 2.70
N GLU A 62 20.15 5.80 3.15
CA GLU A 62 20.56 4.76 4.10
C GLU A 62 21.20 3.54 3.40
N ARG A 63 21.12 3.46 2.07
CA ARG A 63 21.46 2.29 1.26
C ARG A 63 20.76 1.01 1.75
N LYS A 64 19.49 1.12 2.13
CA LYS A 64 18.68 0.00 2.63
C LYS A 64 17.58 -0.38 1.65
N LEU A 65 17.33 -1.67 1.53
CA LEU A 65 16.16 -2.22 0.85
C LEU A 65 15.27 -2.90 1.88
N LEU A 66 14.08 -2.34 2.08
CA LEU A 66 13.02 -2.97 2.87
C LEU A 66 12.18 -3.84 1.95
N ILE A 67 11.96 -5.08 2.36
CA ILE A 67 11.12 -6.06 1.67
C ILE A 67 10.00 -6.42 2.64
N MET A 68 8.76 -6.26 2.21
CA MET A 68 7.59 -6.52 3.04
C MET A 68 6.56 -7.33 2.29
N ASN A 69 5.84 -8.19 3.01
CA ASN A 69 4.67 -8.88 2.51
C ASN A 69 3.42 -8.21 3.13
N PRO A 70 2.79 -7.25 2.43
CA PRO A 70 1.69 -6.49 2.99
C PRO A 70 0.49 -7.42 3.23
N SER A 71 -0.07 -7.39 4.44
CA SER A 71 -1.34 -8.07 4.73
C SER A 71 -2.54 -7.34 4.13
N PHE A 72 -3.69 -7.98 4.19
CA PHE A 72 -4.95 -7.32 3.88
C PHE A 72 -5.21 -6.08 4.74
N ALA A 73 -4.71 -6.00 5.98
CA ALA A 73 -4.87 -4.80 6.79
C ALA A 73 -4.18 -3.59 6.13
N HIS A 74 -2.99 -3.77 5.55
CA HIS A 74 -2.29 -2.73 4.79
C HIS A 74 -3.04 -2.35 3.50
N GLU A 75 -3.37 -3.34 2.67
CA GLU A 75 -3.92 -3.11 1.32
C GLU A 75 -5.39 -2.71 1.31
N GLY A 76 -6.19 -3.26 2.24
CA GLY A 76 -7.63 -3.14 2.19
C GLY A 76 -8.14 -1.72 2.33
N PHE A 77 -7.46 -0.88 3.13
CA PHE A 77 -7.83 0.53 3.27
C PHE A 77 -7.66 1.27 1.94
N VAL A 78 -6.54 1.01 1.24
CA VAL A 78 -6.24 1.60 -0.07
C VAL A 78 -7.24 1.16 -1.11
N VAL A 79 -7.67 -0.11 -1.09
CA VAL A 79 -8.69 -0.63 -2.00
C VAL A 79 -10.04 0.06 -1.76
N LEU A 80 -10.43 0.28 -0.50
CA LEU A 80 -11.65 1.01 -0.15
C LEU A 80 -11.60 2.45 -0.66
N LEU A 81 -10.51 3.16 -0.37
CA LEU A 81 -10.33 4.54 -0.83
C LEU A 81 -10.31 4.63 -2.36
N SER A 82 -9.67 3.67 -3.04
CA SER A 82 -9.65 3.60 -4.50
C SER A 82 -11.05 3.50 -5.10
N ARG A 83 -11.92 2.67 -4.52
CA ARG A 83 -13.31 2.55 -4.99
C ARG A 83 -14.10 3.85 -4.81
N LEU A 84 -13.92 4.52 -3.67
CA LEU A 84 -14.59 5.80 -3.38
C LEU A 84 -14.11 6.89 -4.34
N VAL A 85 -12.80 7.00 -4.55
CA VAL A 85 -12.20 7.97 -5.47
C VAL A 85 -12.60 7.67 -6.92
N THR A 86 -12.53 6.42 -7.39
CA THR A 86 -12.99 6.06 -8.74
C THR A 86 -14.45 6.45 -8.96
N ARG A 87 -15.33 6.23 -7.98
CA ARG A 87 -16.74 6.64 -8.05
C ARG A 87 -16.90 8.15 -8.12
N PHE A 88 -16.10 8.91 -7.38
CA PHE A 88 -16.09 10.36 -7.49
C PHE A 88 -15.65 10.80 -8.90
N LEU A 89 -14.56 10.27 -9.42
CA LEU A 89 -13.99 10.68 -10.71
C LEU A 89 -14.93 10.43 -11.90
N SER A 90 -15.69 9.33 -11.86
CA SER A 90 -16.70 9.03 -12.90
C SER A 90 -17.89 10.02 -12.92
N THR A 91 -18.04 10.85 -11.88
CA THR A 91 -19.11 11.86 -11.81
C THR A 91 -18.68 13.25 -12.30
N LEU A 92 -17.41 13.43 -12.72
CA LEU A 92 -16.91 14.73 -13.19
C LEU A 92 -17.42 15.13 -14.58
N GLY A 93 -18.02 14.21 -15.35
CA GLY A 93 -18.69 14.51 -16.63
C GLY A 93 -17.74 14.89 -17.78
N HIS A 94 -16.49 14.44 -17.69
CA HIS A 94 -15.46 14.63 -18.71
C HIS A 94 -15.65 13.66 -19.89
N ASP A 95 -14.93 13.90 -20.98
CA ASP A 95 -14.94 13.00 -22.14
C ASP A 95 -13.87 11.91 -21.99
N GLU A 96 -14.32 10.71 -21.61
CA GLU A 96 -13.47 9.54 -21.36
C GLU A 96 -12.65 9.10 -22.59
N HIS A 97 -13.03 9.50 -23.81
CA HIS A 97 -12.23 9.23 -25.00
C HIS A 97 -11.03 10.16 -25.12
N MET A 98 -11.10 11.36 -24.54
CA MET A 98 -10.01 12.34 -24.57
C MET A 98 -9.12 12.27 -23.32
N PHE A 99 -9.74 12.14 -22.16
CA PHE A 99 -9.08 12.11 -20.87
C PHE A 99 -9.66 11.00 -20.02
N ASP A 100 -8.82 10.28 -19.29
CA ASP A 100 -9.25 9.30 -18.30
C ASP A 100 -8.59 9.57 -16.95
N PHE A 101 -9.20 9.03 -15.89
CA PHE A 101 -8.59 8.98 -14.58
C PHE A 101 -8.19 7.56 -14.22
N ILE A 102 -6.91 7.39 -13.93
CA ILE A 102 -6.40 6.11 -13.46
C ILE A 102 -6.15 6.19 -11.96
N VAL A 103 -6.97 5.45 -11.21
CA VAL A 103 -6.72 5.14 -9.80
C VAL A 103 -5.89 3.85 -9.76
N ALA A 104 -4.61 4.00 -9.43
CA ALA A 104 -3.67 2.89 -9.43
C ALA A 104 -3.19 2.59 -8.02
N THR A 105 -3.26 1.32 -7.63
CA THR A 105 -2.63 0.84 -6.41
C THR A 105 -1.31 0.16 -6.75
N ASN A 106 -0.29 0.35 -5.90
CA ASN A 106 0.95 -0.41 -6.03
C ASN A 106 1.62 -0.30 -7.43
N MET A 107 1.41 0.83 -8.13
CA MET A 107 1.98 1.05 -9.46
C MET A 107 3.33 1.75 -9.37
N GLY A 108 4.28 1.35 -10.23
CA GLY A 108 5.61 1.95 -10.25
C GLY A 108 5.59 3.35 -10.87
N LEU A 109 5.91 4.37 -10.08
CA LEU A 109 6.07 5.75 -10.51
C LEU A 109 7.51 6.03 -10.88
N ARG A 110 7.78 6.28 -12.17
CA ARG A 110 9.13 6.59 -12.66
C ARG A 110 9.40 8.09 -12.57
N TYR A 111 10.62 8.43 -12.15
CA TYR A 111 11.09 9.81 -12.16
C TYR A 111 12.58 9.87 -12.44
N THR A 112 13.05 11.01 -12.92
CA THR A 112 14.47 11.30 -13.11
C THR A 112 14.93 12.25 -12.04
N ASN A 113 16.01 11.89 -11.33
CA ASN A 113 16.70 12.86 -10.48
C ASN A 113 17.59 13.79 -11.34
N GLY A 114 18.15 14.85 -10.74
CA GLY A 114 19.00 15.83 -11.43
C GLY A 114 20.24 15.26 -12.16
N ASN A 115 20.57 13.98 -11.95
CA ASN A 115 21.66 13.29 -12.65
C ASN A 115 21.16 12.39 -13.80
N ASN A 116 19.91 12.56 -14.27
CA ASN A 116 19.26 11.71 -15.28
C ASN A 116 19.16 10.22 -14.90
N ILE A 117 19.29 9.89 -13.61
CA ILE A 117 19.10 8.53 -13.13
C ILE A 117 17.59 8.31 -13.01
N ARG A 118 17.06 7.40 -13.84
CA ARG A 118 15.69 6.90 -13.72
C ARG A 118 15.55 6.14 -12.40
N ARG A 119 14.87 6.76 -11.46
CA ARG A 119 14.41 6.17 -10.21
C ARG A 119 12.96 5.74 -10.36
N MET A 120 12.51 4.95 -9.39
CA MET A 120 11.15 4.51 -9.35
C MET A 120 10.71 4.33 -7.91
N ALA A 121 9.58 4.95 -7.59
CA ALA A 121 8.84 4.73 -6.36
C ALA A 121 7.64 3.83 -6.64
N LYS A 122 7.04 3.27 -5.59
CA LYS A 122 5.82 2.49 -5.71
C LYS A 122 4.87 2.90 -4.59
N PRO A 123 4.19 4.05 -4.73
CA PRO A 123 3.17 4.45 -3.79
C PRO A 123 2.06 3.41 -3.69
N ASP A 124 1.49 3.28 -2.50
CA ASP A 124 0.35 2.39 -2.28
C ASP A 124 -0.86 2.85 -3.09
N PHE A 125 -1.05 4.17 -3.23
CA PHE A 125 -2.16 4.78 -3.93
C PHE A 125 -1.70 5.90 -4.86
N GLN A 126 -2.27 5.97 -6.06
CA GLN A 126 -2.07 7.05 -7.01
C GLN A 126 -3.36 7.39 -7.75
N VAL A 127 -3.57 8.67 -8.04
CA VAL A 127 -4.54 9.14 -9.05
C VAL A 127 -3.76 9.84 -10.16
N HIS A 128 -4.03 9.45 -11.40
CA HIS A 128 -3.46 10.07 -12.58
C HIS A 128 -4.55 10.65 -13.47
N ILE A 129 -4.23 11.75 -14.14
CA ILE A 129 -4.93 12.16 -15.36
C ILE A 129 -4.15 11.55 -16.53
N GLU A 130 -4.82 10.76 -17.35
CA GLU A 130 -4.32 10.29 -18.63
C GLU A 130 -4.92 11.15 -19.75
N ASN A 131 -4.07 11.66 -20.62
CA ASN A 131 -4.50 12.25 -21.88
C ASN A 131 -4.36 11.19 -22.98
N ASN A 132 -5.49 10.64 -23.43
CA ASN A 132 -5.56 9.51 -24.36
C ASN A 132 -5.01 9.84 -25.76
N HIS A 133 -4.91 11.12 -26.11
CA HIS A 133 -4.36 11.55 -27.41
C HIS A 133 -2.83 11.56 -27.40
N SER A 134 -2.24 12.04 -26.31
CA SER A 134 -0.78 12.16 -26.17
C SER A 134 -0.13 10.96 -25.47
N GLY A 135 -0.92 10.12 -24.80
CA GLY A 135 -0.43 9.09 -23.88
C GLY A 135 0.31 9.68 -22.68
N LYS A 136 0.09 10.96 -22.35
CA LYS A 136 0.70 11.63 -21.20
C LYS A 136 -0.04 11.20 -19.92
N PHE A 137 0.74 10.77 -18.93
CA PHE A 137 0.27 10.40 -17.60
C PHE A 137 0.78 11.42 -16.58
N THR A 138 -0.15 12.17 -15.96
CA THR A 138 0.20 13.16 -14.95
C THR A 138 -0.27 12.67 -13.58
N PRO A 139 0.65 12.34 -12.63
CA PRO A 139 0.26 11.99 -11.27
C PRO A 139 -0.27 13.22 -10.54
N LYS A 140 -1.45 13.08 -9.93
CA LYS A 140 -2.13 14.15 -9.21
C LYS A 140 -2.23 13.88 -7.72
N TRP A 141 -2.64 12.68 -7.33
CA TRP A 141 -2.68 12.30 -5.91
C TRP A 141 -1.73 11.14 -5.63
N ILE A 142 -1.07 11.15 -4.47
CA ILE A 142 -0.18 10.08 -4.03
C ILE A 142 -0.49 9.74 -2.58
N GLY A 143 -0.58 8.44 -2.27
CA GLY A 143 -0.83 7.96 -0.91
C GLY A 143 0.09 6.82 -0.51
N GLU A 144 0.40 6.77 0.78
CA GLU A 144 1.15 5.67 1.40
C GLU A 144 0.45 5.19 2.68
N VAL A 145 0.61 3.92 3.01
CA VAL A 145 0.11 3.32 4.25
C VAL A 145 1.28 2.98 5.16
N SER A 146 1.18 3.40 6.42
CA SER A 146 2.09 3.01 7.50
C SER A 146 1.38 2.00 8.40
N PHE A 147 1.62 0.71 8.15
CA PHE A 147 1.16 -0.39 9.00
C PHE A 147 2.37 -1.14 9.57
N THR A 148 3.06 -1.91 8.73
CA THR A 148 4.27 -2.63 9.13
C THR A 148 5.47 -1.69 9.28
N VAL A 149 5.54 -0.68 8.41
CA VAL A 149 6.61 0.34 8.36
C VAL A 149 6.25 1.49 9.31
N SER A 150 7.25 2.06 9.99
CA SER A 150 7.01 3.19 10.90
C SER A 150 6.54 4.44 10.15
N PRO A 151 5.70 5.29 10.79
CA PRO A 151 5.21 6.52 10.16
C PRO A 151 6.33 7.43 9.66
N THR A 152 7.44 7.51 10.40
CA THR A 152 8.62 8.30 10.00
C THR A 152 9.22 7.82 8.68
N VAL A 153 9.39 6.51 8.49
CA VAL A 153 9.94 5.96 7.25
C VAL A 153 8.97 6.17 6.09
N THR A 154 7.68 5.94 6.32
CA THR A 154 6.63 6.19 5.31
C THR A 154 6.60 7.65 4.87
N ARG A 155 6.66 8.58 5.83
CA ARG A 155 6.69 10.02 5.57
C ARG A 155 7.93 10.45 4.79
N ASN A 156 9.10 9.94 5.14
CA ASN A 156 10.35 10.23 4.42
C ASN A 156 10.30 9.71 2.99
N ASN A 157 9.76 8.51 2.78
CA ASN A 157 9.53 7.98 1.44
C ASN A 157 8.57 8.89 0.65
N LEU A 158 7.43 9.29 1.24
CA LEU A 158 6.47 10.16 0.58
C LEU A 158 7.09 11.51 0.19
N ARG A 159 7.87 12.15 1.09
CA ARG A 159 8.67 13.36 0.81
C ARG A 159 9.59 13.18 -0.40
N GLN A 160 10.32 12.07 -0.46
CA GLN A 160 11.21 11.77 -1.59
C GLN A 160 10.44 11.63 -2.90
N VAL A 161 9.25 11.00 -2.89
CA VAL A 161 8.42 10.88 -4.09
C VAL A 161 7.95 12.25 -4.56
N ILE A 162 7.36 13.06 -3.67
CA ILE A 162 6.81 14.39 -4.01
C ILE A 162 7.88 15.35 -4.53
N ALA A 163 9.10 15.30 -3.96
CA ALA A 163 10.21 16.13 -4.41
C ALA A 163 10.52 15.95 -5.92
N HIS A 164 10.14 14.82 -6.50
CA HIS A 164 10.34 14.52 -7.92
C HIS A 164 9.03 14.54 -8.74
N GLN A 165 7.92 14.96 -8.14
CA GLN A 165 6.60 14.96 -8.75
C GLN A 165 5.93 16.34 -8.57
N PRO A 166 6.36 17.34 -9.36
CA PRO A 166 5.88 18.72 -9.22
C PRO A 166 4.42 18.93 -9.59
N HIS A 167 3.74 17.91 -10.12
CA HIS A 167 2.33 17.97 -10.54
C HIS A 167 1.34 17.38 -9.53
N VAL A 168 1.84 16.83 -8.42
CA VAL A 168 1.01 16.20 -7.38
C VAL A 168 0.34 17.28 -6.56
N ASP A 169 -0.99 17.32 -6.58
CA ASP A 169 -1.78 18.35 -5.90
C ASP A 169 -2.15 17.94 -4.47
N LEU A 170 -2.16 16.63 -4.19
CA LEU A 170 -2.52 16.08 -2.89
C LEU A 170 -1.65 14.87 -2.56
N ALA A 171 -1.16 14.83 -1.33
CA ALA A 171 -0.50 13.67 -0.77
C ALA A 171 -1.17 13.25 0.53
N PHE A 172 -1.17 11.96 0.82
CA PHE A 172 -1.70 11.48 2.09
C PHE A 172 -0.92 10.30 2.66
N MET A 173 -1.06 10.14 3.96
CA MET A 173 -0.57 8.98 4.68
C MET A 173 -1.69 8.43 5.56
N ILE A 174 -1.92 7.13 5.50
CA ILE A 174 -2.80 6.43 6.43
C ILE A 174 -1.91 5.68 7.42
N ILE A 175 -2.03 6.00 8.69
CA ILE A 175 -1.27 5.33 9.76
C ILE A 175 -2.23 4.38 10.48
N ILE A 176 -1.91 3.10 10.46
CA ILE A 176 -2.67 2.05 11.15
C ILE A 176 -1.76 1.49 12.24
N LYS A 177 -2.14 1.74 13.49
CA LYS A 177 -1.34 1.36 14.65
C LYS A 177 -1.91 0.10 15.30
N GLU A 178 -1.12 -0.98 15.28
CA GLU A 178 -1.38 -2.15 16.10
C GLU A 178 -0.76 -2.00 17.50
N ASP A 179 -1.55 -2.32 18.53
CA ASP A 179 -1.07 -2.42 19.91
C ASP A 179 -1.82 -3.56 20.66
N PRO A 180 -1.12 -4.62 21.11
CA PRO A 180 0.27 -4.91 20.80
C PRO A 180 0.47 -5.24 19.31
N LYS A 181 1.68 -5.02 18.79
CA LYS A 181 2.05 -5.51 17.46
C LYS A 181 1.89 -7.02 17.38
N TRP A 182 1.41 -7.51 16.25
CA TRP A 182 1.20 -8.94 16.09
C TRP A 182 2.50 -9.74 16.21
N ALA A 183 2.38 -10.86 16.90
CA ALA A 183 3.35 -11.92 16.95
C ALA A 183 2.60 -13.25 16.93
N SER A 184 3.16 -14.25 16.27
CA SER A 184 2.60 -15.60 16.30
C SER A 184 2.51 -16.12 17.75
N PRO A 185 1.43 -16.83 18.14
CA PRO A 185 1.33 -17.43 19.47
C PRO A 185 2.54 -18.31 19.79
N GLY A 186 3.37 -17.88 20.75
CA GLY A 186 4.54 -18.62 21.22
C GLY A 186 4.16 -19.74 22.19
N SER A 187 5.04 -20.73 22.34
CA SER A 187 4.86 -21.87 23.26
C SER A 187 4.66 -21.44 24.73
N GLU A 188 5.20 -20.29 25.12
CA GLU A 188 5.13 -19.77 26.49
C GLU A 188 3.78 -19.08 26.82
N ASN A 189 3.02 -18.65 25.80
CA ASN A 189 1.71 -18.00 25.92
C ASN A 189 0.57 -18.85 25.34
N TYR A 190 0.81 -20.16 25.19
CA TYR A 190 -0.12 -21.10 24.59
C TYR A 190 -1.23 -21.45 25.57
N SER A 191 -2.36 -20.74 25.49
CA SER A 191 -3.55 -21.05 26.29
C SER A 191 -4.13 -22.41 25.91
N GLU A 192 -4.87 -23.04 26.83
CA GLU A 192 -5.62 -24.27 26.53
C GLU A 192 -6.57 -24.09 25.32
N ALA A 193 -7.19 -22.92 25.19
CA ALA A 193 -8.05 -22.59 24.06
C ALA A 193 -7.27 -22.51 22.73
N LEU A 194 -6.04 -21.99 22.73
CA LEU A 194 -5.16 -22.02 21.56
C LEU A 194 -4.72 -23.45 21.22
N HIS A 195 -4.43 -24.28 22.22
CA HIS A 195 -4.10 -25.68 22.00
C HIS A 195 -5.25 -26.43 21.33
N GLN A 196 -6.47 -26.24 21.83
CA GLN A 196 -7.66 -26.81 21.23
C GLN A 196 -7.86 -26.31 19.80
N LEU A 197 -7.74 -25.00 19.57
CA LEU A 197 -7.85 -24.40 18.23
C LEU A 197 -6.79 -24.93 17.26
N ARG A 198 -5.58 -25.26 17.74
CA ARG A 198 -4.52 -25.88 16.92
C ARG A 198 -4.77 -27.36 16.64
N SER A 199 -5.31 -28.09 17.61
CA SER A 199 -5.56 -29.53 17.50
C SER A 199 -6.71 -29.87 16.55
N GLN A 200 -7.60 -28.92 16.28
CA GLN A 200 -8.72 -29.09 15.36
C GLN A 200 -8.29 -28.85 13.91
N PRO A 201 -9.05 -29.38 12.93
CA PRO A 201 -8.89 -29.00 11.53
C PRO A 201 -8.92 -27.48 11.37
N LEU A 202 -8.18 -26.97 10.38
CA LEU A 202 -8.20 -25.56 10.04
C LEU A 202 -9.63 -25.11 9.75
N LEU A 203 -10.12 -24.12 10.50
CA LEU A 203 -11.45 -23.54 10.27
C LEU A 203 -11.50 -22.86 8.90
N THR A 204 -12.67 -22.88 8.24
CA THR A 204 -12.90 -22.00 7.09
C THR A 204 -12.92 -20.53 7.52
N HIS A 205 -12.87 -19.60 6.57
CA HIS A 205 -12.97 -18.18 6.88
C HIS A 205 -14.29 -17.88 7.61
N GLU A 206 -15.40 -18.42 7.11
CA GLU A 206 -16.73 -18.26 7.71
C GLU A 206 -16.75 -18.77 9.16
N GLU A 207 -16.23 -19.97 9.40
CA GLU A 207 -16.17 -20.56 10.75
C GLU A 207 -15.26 -19.78 11.71
N PHE A 208 -14.17 -19.23 11.20
CA PHE A 208 -13.27 -18.40 11.98
C PHE A 208 -13.94 -17.11 12.42
N VAL A 209 -14.61 -16.40 11.51
CA VAL A 209 -15.27 -15.12 11.82
C VAL A 209 -16.56 -15.30 12.62
N LEU A 210 -17.18 -16.48 12.58
CA LEU A 210 -18.32 -16.81 13.45
C LEU A 210 -17.94 -16.66 14.94
N ASN A 211 -18.73 -15.88 15.67
CA ASN A 211 -18.54 -15.54 17.09
C ASN A 211 -17.29 -14.72 17.42
N VAL A 212 -16.67 -14.06 16.43
CA VAL A 212 -15.79 -12.92 16.73
C VAL A 212 -16.69 -11.77 17.20
N GLY A 213 -16.32 -11.11 18.29
CA GLY A 213 -17.11 -9.99 18.82
C GLY A 213 -17.18 -8.80 17.88
N ASP A 214 -18.17 -7.93 18.12
CA ASP A 214 -18.44 -6.74 17.29
C ASP A 214 -17.46 -5.59 17.51
N ASP A 215 -16.48 -5.76 18.42
CA ASP A 215 -15.43 -4.77 18.60
C ASP A 215 -14.66 -4.56 17.29
N PHE A 216 -14.47 -3.29 16.92
CA PHE A 216 -13.70 -2.94 15.74
C PHE A 216 -12.21 -3.14 15.97
N GLY A 217 -11.72 -2.71 17.14
CA GLY A 217 -10.30 -2.66 17.46
C GLY A 217 -9.65 -4.03 17.46
N SER A 218 -10.36 -5.08 17.90
CA SER A 218 -9.75 -6.39 18.08
C SER A 218 -10.45 -7.53 17.33
N VAL A 219 -9.65 -8.49 16.87
CA VAL A 219 -10.11 -9.79 16.36
C VAL A 219 -9.59 -10.88 17.26
N VAL A 220 -10.40 -11.29 18.22
CA VAL A 220 -10.03 -12.28 19.23
C VAL A 220 -10.69 -13.63 18.93
N LYS A 221 -9.88 -14.70 18.87
CA LYS A 221 -10.36 -16.09 18.74
C LYS A 221 -9.47 -17.00 19.57
N GLY A 222 -10.08 -17.89 20.37
CA GLY A 222 -9.33 -18.75 21.29
C GLY A 222 -8.62 -17.97 22.41
N GLY A 223 -9.14 -16.79 22.78
CA GLY A 223 -8.51 -15.90 23.76
C GLY A 223 -7.26 -15.17 23.25
N PHE A 224 -6.95 -15.26 21.95
CA PHE A 224 -5.80 -14.62 21.34
C PHE A 224 -6.22 -13.53 20.36
N ALA A 225 -5.59 -12.35 20.45
CA ALA A 225 -5.82 -11.23 19.55
C ALA A 225 -5.02 -11.43 18.26
N TRP A 226 -5.70 -11.87 17.21
CA TRP A 226 -5.11 -12.08 15.88
C TRP A 226 -4.78 -10.75 15.19
N ILE A 227 -5.58 -9.71 15.49
CA ILE A 227 -5.36 -8.30 15.15
C ILE A 227 -5.82 -7.46 16.34
N SER A 228 -5.10 -6.37 16.62
CA SER A 228 -5.44 -5.38 17.65
C SER A 228 -5.08 -3.98 17.18
N ILE A 229 -6.01 -3.30 16.53
CA ILE A 229 -5.91 -1.91 16.08
C ILE A 229 -6.20 -0.99 17.26
N GLN A 230 -5.19 -0.19 17.61
CA GLN A 230 -5.33 0.86 18.61
C GLN A 230 -5.85 2.16 17.99
N GLU A 231 -5.38 2.48 16.79
CA GLU A 231 -5.61 3.78 16.18
C GLU A 231 -5.49 3.70 14.66
N ILE A 232 -6.34 4.44 13.96
CA ILE A 232 -6.20 4.72 12.52
C ILE A 232 -6.25 6.23 12.35
N THR A 233 -5.15 6.82 11.91
CA THR A 233 -5.08 8.26 11.58
C THR A 233 -4.81 8.46 10.10
N ILE A 234 -5.28 9.60 9.59
CA ILE A 234 -5.02 10.05 8.22
C ILE A 234 -4.35 11.41 8.30
N GLU A 235 -3.25 11.56 7.60
CA GLU A 235 -2.58 12.84 7.37
C GLU A 235 -2.76 13.21 5.89
N LEU A 236 -3.23 14.42 5.62
CA LEU A 236 -3.40 14.98 4.28
C LEU A 236 -2.56 16.23 4.11
N TYR A 237 -1.98 16.38 2.93
CA TYR A 237 -1.14 17.50 2.54
C TYR A 237 -1.55 17.96 1.14
N LEU A 238 -1.96 19.21 1.01
CA LEU A 238 -2.37 19.85 -0.23
C LEU A 238 -1.21 20.68 -0.79
N ARG A 239 -1.16 20.83 -2.11
CA ARG A 239 -0.28 21.80 -2.75
C ARG A 239 -0.78 23.20 -2.47
N SER A 240 0.03 23.97 -1.75
CA SER A 240 -0.24 25.37 -1.45
C SER A 240 -0.42 26.22 -2.71
N SER A 241 -1.06 27.38 -2.54
CA SER A 241 -1.18 28.41 -3.57
C SER A 241 0.17 28.92 -4.09
N SER A 242 1.24 28.80 -3.29
CA SER A 242 2.62 29.10 -3.70
C SER A 242 3.21 28.07 -4.69
N GLY A 243 2.49 26.98 -4.92
CA GLY A 243 2.86 25.92 -5.85
C GLY A 243 3.74 24.84 -5.23
N SER A 244 4.06 24.89 -3.93
CA SER A 244 4.78 23.81 -3.24
C SER A 244 3.85 22.89 -2.45
N LEU A 245 4.13 21.59 -2.47
CA LEU A 245 3.54 20.61 -1.56
C LEU A 245 4.62 20.19 -0.56
N VAL A 246 4.39 20.50 0.72
CA VAL A 246 5.36 20.27 1.80
C VAL A 246 4.74 19.32 2.82
N ILE A 247 5.51 18.33 3.23
CA ILE A 247 5.13 17.42 4.32
C ILE A 247 5.92 17.83 5.55
N ASP A 248 5.27 18.45 6.52
CA ASP A 248 5.85 18.83 7.81
C ASP A 248 5.24 17.99 8.95
N ASP A 249 6.04 17.72 9.98
CA ASP A 249 5.67 16.92 11.14
C ASP A 249 4.93 17.75 12.22
N ALA A 250 4.87 19.08 12.07
CA ALA A 250 4.65 19.99 13.20
C ALA A 250 3.44 20.94 13.09
N ARG A 251 2.66 20.94 12.02
CA ARG A 251 1.60 21.95 11.82
C ARG A 251 0.36 21.37 11.17
N GLN A 252 -0.78 21.56 11.82
CA GLN A 252 -2.03 21.81 11.11
C GLN A 252 -1.95 23.23 10.58
N ASP A 253 -1.92 23.37 9.26
CA ASP A 253 -2.00 24.66 8.58
C ASP A 253 -3.12 24.61 7.53
N GLU A 254 -3.28 25.67 6.74
CA GLU A 254 -4.35 25.75 5.73
C GLU A 254 -4.22 24.67 4.65
N ASP A 255 -3.02 24.12 4.44
CA ASP A 255 -2.71 23.13 3.40
C ASP A 255 -2.50 21.72 3.97
N SER A 256 -2.79 21.47 5.25
CA SER A 256 -2.60 20.16 5.88
C SER A 256 -3.67 19.85 6.93
N ALA A 257 -4.05 18.58 7.00
CA ALA A 257 -5.06 18.11 7.93
C ALA A 257 -4.68 16.77 8.55
N TYR A 258 -5.08 16.59 9.80
CA TYR A 258 -4.88 15.36 10.57
C TYR A 258 -6.25 14.93 11.10
N GLY A 259 -6.63 13.69 10.85
CA GLY A 259 -7.88 13.11 11.32
C GLY A 259 -7.63 11.77 11.97
N THR A 260 -8.46 11.46 12.97
CA THR A 260 -8.44 10.18 13.67
C THR A 260 -9.71 9.42 13.35
N LEU A 261 -9.63 8.46 12.46
CA LEU A 261 -10.77 7.65 12.03
C LEU A 261 -11.19 6.67 13.14
N TYR A 262 -10.23 6.05 13.81
CA TYR A 262 -10.47 5.19 14.97
C TYR A 262 -9.48 5.57 16.07
N PRO A 263 -9.92 5.73 17.33
CA PRO A 263 -11.24 5.37 17.87
C PRO A 263 -12.30 6.48 17.86
N THR A 264 -11.94 7.73 17.51
CA THR A 264 -12.82 8.90 17.73
C THR A 264 -13.67 9.31 16.54
N ASN A 265 -13.33 8.87 15.33
CA ASN A 265 -13.92 9.33 14.07
C ASN A 265 -13.94 10.87 13.89
N ASP A 266 -12.84 11.52 14.27
CA ASP A 266 -12.63 12.96 14.05
C ASP A 266 -11.98 13.19 12.68
N MET A 267 -12.81 13.39 11.66
CA MET A 267 -12.41 13.45 10.26
C MET A 267 -12.78 14.78 9.56
N LEU A 268 -13.30 15.77 10.29
CA LEU A 268 -13.79 17.01 9.70
C LEU A 268 -12.71 17.77 8.90
N GLY A 269 -11.49 17.88 9.46
CA GLY A 269 -10.38 18.51 8.75
C GLY A 269 -9.98 17.77 7.47
N ILE A 270 -10.08 16.43 7.49
CA ILE A 270 -9.80 15.58 6.33
C ILE A 270 -10.86 15.81 5.25
N ASP A 271 -12.13 15.88 5.61
CA ASP A 271 -13.22 16.13 4.65
C ASP A 271 -13.09 17.49 3.96
N LEU A 272 -12.75 18.54 4.73
CA LEU A 272 -12.54 19.88 4.18
C LEU A 272 -11.36 19.90 3.20
N LEU A 273 -10.23 19.27 3.55
CA LEU A 273 -9.06 19.28 2.69
C LEU A 273 -9.20 18.34 1.48
N LEU A 274 -9.98 17.26 1.58
CA LEU A 274 -10.35 16.42 0.44
C LEU A 274 -11.26 17.17 -0.54
N LEU A 275 -12.17 18.01 -0.05
CA LEU A 275 -12.99 18.87 -0.90
C LEU A 275 -12.10 19.81 -1.74
N ASP A 276 -11.12 20.46 -1.10
CA ASP A 276 -10.16 21.32 -1.79
C ASP A 276 -9.28 20.53 -2.76
N GLY A 277 -8.80 19.34 -2.36
CA GLY A 277 -8.08 18.41 -3.22
C GLY A 277 -8.87 17.98 -4.46
N SER A 278 -10.16 17.69 -4.30
CA SER A 278 -11.09 17.35 -5.37
C SER A 278 -11.31 18.53 -6.33
N ASN A 279 -11.42 19.75 -5.81
CA ASN A 279 -11.50 20.95 -6.62
C ASN A 279 -10.21 21.16 -7.43
N ASN A 280 -9.03 21.04 -6.79
CA ASN A 280 -7.74 21.15 -7.47
C ASN A 280 -7.55 20.10 -8.58
N LEU A 281 -8.03 18.88 -8.36
CA LEU A 281 -8.00 17.82 -9.36
C LEU A 281 -8.90 18.14 -10.56
N ARG A 282 -10.12 18.64 -10.31
CA ARG A 282 -11.05 19.09 -11.35
C ARG A 282 -10.45 20.24 -12.16
N ASP A 283 -9.89 21.23 -11.49
CA ASP A 283 -9.29 22.40 -12.14
C ASP A 283 -8.06 22.00 -12.97
N SER A 284 -7.27 21.05 -12.48
CA SER A 284 -6.17 20.46 -13.24
C SER A 284 -6.64 19.73 -14.51
N LEU A 285 -7.75 18.99 -14.43
CA LEU A 285 -8.34 18.38 -15.62
C LEU A 285 -8.79 19.45 -16.62
N VAL A 286 -9.46 20.51 -16.14
CA VAL A 286 -9.89 21.64 -16.99
C VAL A 286 -8.69 22.26 -17.71
N LEU A 287 -7.58 22.49 -17.01
CA LEU A 287 -6.36 23.04 -17.61
C LEU A 287 -5.76 22.10 -18.68
N GLU A 288 -5.72 20.79 -18.43
CA GLU A 288 -5.25 19.83 -19.43
C GLU A 288 -6.22 19.77 -20.64
N MET A 289 -7.53 19.89 -20.43
CA MET A 289 -8.53 19.96 -21.50
C MET A 289 -8.38 21.22 -22.35
N GLU A 290 -8.19 22.39 -21.74
CA GLU A 290 -7.97 23.66 -22.45
C GLU A 290 -6.67 23.67 -23.26
N GLY A 291 -5.68 22.87 -22.85
CA GLY A 291 -4.46 22.63 -23.61
C GLY A 291 -4.63 21.72 -24.83
N THR A 292 -5.84 21.25 -25.12
CA THR A 292 -6.16 20.33 -26.23
C THR A 292 -7.37 20.79 -27.05
N ASP A 293 -7.76 20.05 -28.09
CA ASP A 293 -8.93 20.34 -28.93
C ASP A 293 -10.27 19.95 -28.26
N ALA A 294 -10.33 19.89 -26.93
CA ALA A 294 -11.54 19.54 -26.20
C ALA A 294 -12.65 20.58 -26.43
N SER A 295 -13.88 20.13 -26.67
CA SER A 295 -14.99 21.05 -26.93
C SER A 295 -15.30 21.94 -25.73
N ALA A 296 -15.66 23.21 -25.99
CA ALA A 296 -16.06 24.16 -24.96
C ALA A 296 -17.24 23.65 -24.10
N ALA A 297 -18.14 22.85 -24.70
CA ALA A 297 -19.23 22.20 -23.98
C ALA A 297 -18.73 21.16 -22.97
N SER A 298 -17.71 20.36 -23.34
CA SER A 298 -17.10 19.37 -22.43
C SER A 298 -16.37 20.04 -21.27
N ILE A 299 -15.54 21.05 -21.58
CA ILE A 299 -14.85 21.86 -20.57
C ILE A 299 -15.86 22.53 -19.63
N GLY A 300 -16.95 23.07 -20.18
CA GLY A 300 -18.05 23.67 -19.41
C GLY A 300 -18.72 22.71 -18.44
N ARG A 301 -18.96 21.45 -18.84
CA ARG A 301 -19.53 20.42 -17.95
C ARG A 301 -18.64 20.12 -16.76
N VAL A 302 -17.33 19.93 -17.00
CA VAL A 302 -16.38 19.66 -15.93
C VAL A 302 -16.31 20.83 -14.97
N ARG A 303 -16.16 22.07 -15.48
CA ARG A 303 -16.15 23.30 -14.67
C ARG A 303 -17.38 23.49 -13.79
N GLN A 304 -18.55 23.15 -14.32
CA GLN A 304 -19.84 23.30 -13.62
C GLN A 304 -20.19 22.08 -12.76
N SER A 305 -19.36 21.04 -12.76
CA SER A 305 -19.60 19.85 -11.97
C SER A 305 -19.57 20.19 -10.48
N MET A 306 -20.69 19.89 -9.80
CA MET A 306 -20.84 19.98 -8.36
C MET A 306 -20.43 18.67 -7.66
N ALA A 307 -19.79 17.75 -8.38
CA ALA A 307 -19.32 16.50 -7.83
C ALA A 307 -18.21 16.77 -6.79
N ASN A 308 -18.40 16.25 -5.60
CA ASN A 308 -17.45 16.32 -4.50
C ASN A 308 -17.10 14.91 -4.05
N LEU A 309 -15.85 14.71 -3.62
CA LEU A 309 -15.48 13.49 -2.90
C LEU A 309 -16.04 13.60 -1.48
N VAL A 310 -17.13 12.88 -1.22
CA VAL A 310 -17.72 12.76 0.12
C VAL A 310 -17.45 11.34 0.59
N ILE A 311 -16.78 11.22 1.74
CA ILE A 311 -16.46 9.93 2.34
C ILE A 311 -17.35 9.71 3.55
N ASP A 312 -18.10 8.61 3.52
CA ASP A 312 -18.80 8.09 4.69
C ASP A 312 -17.79 7.29 5.52
N TRP A 313 -17.21 7.93 6.53
CA TRP A 313 -16.18 7.35 7.39
C TRP A 313 -16.70 6.19 8.24
N ASP A 314 -17.98 6.20 8.63
CA ASP A 314 -18.60 5.08 9.34
C ASP A 314 -18.70 3.85 8.43
N TYR A 315 -19.09 4.05 7.16
CA TYR A 315 -19.08 2.99 6.16
C TYR A 315 -17.65 2.49 5.87
N VAL A 316 -16.64 3.37 5.85
CA VAL A 316 -15.23 2.98 5.70
C VAL A 316 -14.80 2.10 6.86
N LEU A 317 -15.08 2.48 8.11
CA LEU A 317 -14.79 1.66 9.30
C LEU A 317 -15.50 0.30 9.22
N LEU A 318 -16.79 0.28 8.92
CA LEU A 318 -17.55 -0.96 8.79
C LEU A 318 -16.97 -1.88 7.70
N SER A 319 -16.61 -1.32 6.55
CA SER A 319 -16.00 -2.07 5.45
C SER A 319 -14.61 -2.57 5.82
N TYR A 320 -13.81 -1.74 6.48
CA TYR A 320 -12.46 -2.09 6.91
C TYR A 320 -12.48 -3.13 8.03
N ARG A 321 -13.53 -3.21 8.86
CA ARG A 321 -13.71 -4.32 9.81
C ARG A 321 -13.65 -5.69 9.12
N SER A 322 -14.28 -5.82 7.96
CA SER A 322 -14.27 -7.07 7.17
C SER A 322 -12.87 -7.39 6.63
N VAL A 323 -12.09 -6.36 6.29
CA VAL A 323 -10.68 -6.49 5.94
C VAL A 323 -9.87 -7.01 7.12
N LEU A 324 -10.09 -6.46 8.33
CA LEU A 324 -9.42 -6.92 9.55
C LEU A 324 -9.78 -8.37 9.88
N LEU A 325 -11.04 -8.79 9.70
CA LEU A 325 -11.41 -10.21 9.85
C LEU A 325 -10.63 -11.11 8.90
N THR A 326 -10.48 -10.69 7.65
CA THR A 326 -9.73 -11.45 6.62
C THR A 326 -8.24 -11.51 6.98
N ALA A 327 -7.64 -10.40 7.40
CA ALA A 327 -6.23 -10.33 7.79
C ALA A 327 -5.94 -11.18 9.05
N ALA A 328 -6.86 -11.16 10.03
CA ALA A 328 -6.78 -12.01 11.21
C ALA A 328 -6.88 -13.50 10.84
N TYR A 329 -7.78 -13.85 9.93
CA TYR A 329 -7.90 -15.22 9.43
C TYR A 329 -6.63 -15.68 8.71
N GLN A 330 -5.99 -14.82 7.89
CA GLN A 330 -4.71 -15.16 7.27
C GLN A 330 -3.63 -15.48 8.29
N ARG A 331 -3.49 -14.64 9.34
CA ARG A 331 -2.55 -14.88 10.43
C ARG A 331 -2.86 -16.21 11.15
N TYR A 332 -4.14 -16.53 11.35
CA TYR A 332 -4.58 -17.83 11.87
C TYR A 332 -4.21 -19.00 10.97
N GLN A 333 -4.46 -18.89 9.66
CA GLN A 333 -4.09 -19.92 8.69
C GLN A 333 -2.57 -20.15 8.66
N GLU A 334 -1.78 -19.09 8.63
CA GLU A 334 -0.31 -19.17 8.65
C GLU A 334 0.20 -19.81 9.92
N TRP A 335 -0.33 -19.40 11.07
CA TRP A 335 0.00 -20.04 12.33
C TRP A 335 -0.36 -21.52 12.26
N HIS A 336 -1.59 -21.88 11.88
CA HIS A 336 -2.16 -23.24 11.95
C HIS A 336 -1.44 -24.25 11.05
N ARG A 337 -0.88 -23.80 9.91
CA ARG A 337 -0.07 -24.67 9.04
C ARG A 337 1.07 -25.30 9.86
N PRO A 338 1.24 -26.64 9.82
CA PRO A 338 2.44 -27.27 10.35
C PRO A 338 3.67 -26.67 9.65
N ASP A 339 4.80 -26.55 10.34
CA ASP A 339 6.09 -26.20 9.74
C ASP A 339 6.43 -27.21 8.63
N ASN A 340 5.93 -26.98 7.40
CA ASN A 340 6.30 -27.75 6.22
C ASN A 340 7.62 -27.24 5.64
N SER A 341 8.64 -27.12 6.48
CA SER A 341 9.98 -26.73 6.04
C SER A 341 11.07 -27.64 6.60
N VAL A 342 10.89 -28.97 6.50
CA VAL A 342 12.04 -29.89 6.43
C VAL A 342 11.84 -31.11 5.50
N SER A 343 10.63 -31.62 5.21
CA SER A 343 10.51 -32.98 4.63
C SER A 343 10.25 -33.15 3.12
N GLU A 344 10.39 -32.12 2.27
CA GLU A 344 10.17 -32.27 0.81
C GLU A 344 11.44 -32.13 -0.05
N TRP A 345 12.63 -32.07 0.55
CA TRP A 345 13.88 -31.88 -0.21
C TRP A 345 14.79 -33.12 -0.32
N GLU A 346 14.39 -34.29 0.21
CA GLU A 346 15.19 -35.52 0.08
C GLU A 346 14.76 -36.47 -1.05
N ASP A 347 13.63 -36.22 -1.73
CA ASP A 347 13.06 -37.20 -2.68
C ASP A 347 13.18 -36.84 -4.17
N LEU A 348 14.12 -35.95 -4.53
CA LEU A 348 14.53 -35.73 -5.92
C LEU A 348 15.97 -36.15 -6.16
N GLY A 349 16.20 -37.45 -5.97
CA GLY A 349 16.80 -38.30 -6.98
C GLY A 349 18.21 -37.94 -7.46
N GLU A 350 19.19 -38.54 -6.78
CA GLU A 350 20.36 -39.11 -7.44
C GLU A 350 19.90 -40.05 -8.58
N HIS A 351 19.79 -39.52 -9.79
CA HIS A 351 19.88 -40.31 -11.01
C HIS A 351 21.12 -39.87 -11.79
N THR A 352 22.26 -40.38 -11.34
CA THR A 352 23.45 -40.54 -12.18
C THR A 352 23.14 -41.60 -13.24
N THR A 353 22.89 -41.17 -14.48
CA THR A 353 23.02 -42.06 -15.64
C THR A 353 24.47 -41.98 -16.11
N ASP A 354 25.27 -42.96 -15.68
CA ASP A 354 26.46 -43.38 -16.41
C ASP A 354 26.02 -44.04 -17.71
N SER A 355 26.46 -43.51 -18.85
CA SER A 355 26.40 -44.18 -20.13
C SER A 355 27.81 -44.29 -20.71
N SER A 356 28.44 -45.43 -20.44
CA SER A 356 29.62 -45.91 -21.15
C SER A 356 29.34 -47.33 -21.63
N SER A 357 28.97 -47.49 -22.90
CA SER A 357 29.29 -48.62 -23.79
C SER A 357 29.05 -48.20 -25.23
#